data_AF-A0A3C1YH29-F1
#
_entry.id   AF-A0A3C1YH29-F1
#
_cell.length_a   1.000
_cell.length_b   1.000
_cell.length_c   1.000
_cell.angle_alpha   90.00
_cell.angle_beta   90.00
_cell.angle_gamma   90.00
#
_symmetry.space_group_name_H-M   'P 1'
#
loop_
_entity.id
_entity.type
_entity.pdbx_description
1 polymer ?
#
loop_
_entity_poly.entity_id
_entity_poly.type
_entity_poly.pdbx_seq_one_letter_code
_entity_poly.pdbx_strand_id
1 'polypeptide(L)' 'EWLSSPQGQKLFADTNHEFPANPNVEPHPIIAGFGTYITDPLAKSEYGRLQVEAIKLLD' A
#
# COMPACT_ATOMS: atom_id res chain seq x y z
N GLU A 1 -2.24 11.43 -13.80
CA GLU A 1 -3.53 10.70 -13.78
C GLU A 1 -4.25 11.00 -12.46
N TRP A 2 -5.59 11.05 -12.43
CA TRP A 2 -6.34 11.57 -11.28
C TRP A 2 -6.16 10.73 -10.01
N LEU A 3 -6.14 9.40 -10.13
CA LEU A 3 -6.00 8.49 -8.99
C LEU A 3 -4.70 8.69 -8.21
N SER A 4 -3.61 9.14 -8.84
CA SER A 4 -2.33 9.40 -8.17
C SER A 4 -2.17 10.85 -7.69
N SER A 5 -3.12 11.73 -7.99
CA SER A 5 -3.12 13.11 -7.49
C SER A 5 -3.33 13.15 -5.97
N PRO A 6 -2.90 14.23 -5.27
CA PRO A 6 -3.16 14.38 -3.84
C PRO A 6 -4.64 14.26 -3.48
N GLN A 7 -5.54 14.86 -4.27
CA GLN A 7 -6.98 14.80 -4.03
C GLN A 7 -7.54 13.39 -4.24
N GLY A 8 -7.16 12.72 -5.34
CA GLY A 8 -7.62 11.37 -5.65
C GLY A 8 -7.16 10.36 -4.60
N GLN A 9 -5.88 10.41 -4.22
CA GLN A 9 -5.32 9.53 -3.19
C GLN A 9 -5.94 9.75 -1.82
N LYS A 10 -6.16 11.01 -1.40
CA LYS A 10 -6.79 11.30 -0.11
C LYS A 10 -8.21 10.73 -0.04
N LEU A 11 -9.01 10.93 -1.09
CA LEU A 11 -10.37 10.39 -1.14
C LEU A 11 -10.37 8.86 -1.18
N PHE A 12 -9.50 8.26 -2.00
CA PHE A 12 -9.48 6.81 -2.20
C PHE A 12 -8.98 6.05 -0.96
N ALA A 13 -7.79 6.38 -0.46
CA ALA A 13 -7.16 5.66 0.64
C ALA A 13 -7.92 5.80 1.98
N ASP A 14 -8.52 6.97 2.25
CA ASP A 14 -9.27 7.20 3.49
C ASP A 14 -10.47 6.27 3.65
N THR A 15 -11.14 5.96 2.54
CA THR A 15 -12.41 5.21 2.55
C THR A 15 -12.27 3.74 2.94
N ASN A 16 -11.11 3.14 2.68
CA ASN A 16 -10.80 1.76 3.07
C ASN A 16 -9.69 1.67 4.12
N HIS A 17 -9.27 2.83 4.67
CA HIS A 17 -8.16 2.92 5.63
C HIS A 17 -6.87 2.27 5.11
N GLU A 18 -6.52 2.53 3.86
CA GLU A 18 -5.25 2.12 3.27
C GLU A 18 -4.20 3.22 3.45
N PHE A 19 -2.92 2.87 3.25
CA PHE A 19 -1.87 3.87 3.08
C PHE A 19 -1.95 4.47 1.68
N PRO A 20 -1.87 5.80 1.53
CA PRO A 20 -1.74 6.42 0.22
C PRO A 20 -0.48 5.95 -0.50
N ALA A 21 -0.58 5.67 -1.79
CA ALA A 21 0.56 5.37 -2.65
C ALA A 21 1.35 6.64 -3.01
N ASN A 22 0.71 7.81 -3.00
CA ASN A 22 1.41 9.09 -3.16
C ASN A 22 2.00 9.53 -1.82
N PRO A 23 3.35 9.64 -1.70
CA PRO A 23 4.01 9.95 -0.44
C PRO A 23 3.77 11.39 0.06
N ASN A 24 3.15 12.25 -0.75
CA ASN A 24 2.79 13.62 -0.36
C ASN A 24 1.40 13.71 0.29
N VAL A 25 0.73 12.57 0.50
CA VAL A 25 -0.59 12.50 1.12
C VAL A 25 -0.45 11.78 2.45
N GLU A 26 -0.88 12.45 3.52
CA GLU A 26 -0.91 11.86 4.85
C GLU A 26 -1.95 10.73 4.92
N PRO A 27 -1.64 9.62 5.61
CA PRO A 27 -2.61 8.55 5.84
C PRO A 27 -3.74 8.99 6.76
N HIS A 28 -4.85 8.27 6.72
CA HIS A 28 -5.98 8.49 7.63
C HIS A 28 -5.51 8.43 9.11
N PRO A 29 -6.07 9.24 10.04
CA PRO A 29 -5.61 9.29 11.43
C PRO A 29 -5.56 7.94 12.16
N ILE A 30 -6.51 7.03 11.88
CA ILE A 30 -6.50 5.66 12.43
C ILE A 30 -5.23 4.92 12.02
N ILE A 31 -4.84 5.02 10.75
CA ILE A 31 -3.67 4.36 10.18
C ILE A 31 -2.38 5.04 10.67
N ALA A 32 -2.35 6.37 10.72
CA ALA A 32 -1.24 7.12 11.30
C ALA A 32 -0.98 6.76 12.78
N GLY A 33 -2.04 6.41 13.52
CA GLY A 33 -1.96 6.01 14.92
C GLY A 33 -1.16 4.72 15.19
N PHE A 34 -0.92 3.89 14.17
CA PHE A 34 -0.07 2.70 14.30
C PHE A 34 1.42 2.99 14.22
N GLY A 35 1.81 4.23 13.89
CA GLY A 35 3.20 4.67 13.79
C GLY A 35 3.72 4.73 12.35
N THR A 36 5.01 4.98 12.21
CA THR A 36 5.65 5.14 10.90
C THR A 36 5.71 3.81 10.15
N TYR A 37 5.18 3.79 8.93
CA TYR A 37 5.28 2.64 8.05
C TYR A 37 6.71 2.46 7.53
N ILE A 38 7.28 1.27 7.73
CA ILE A 38 8.58 0.88 7.19
C ILE A 38 8.32 -0.04 5.99
N THR A 39 8.72 0.39 4.81
CA THR A 39 8.45 -0.31 3.55
C THR A 39 9.47 -1.43 3.30
N ASP A 40 9.00 -2.57 2.79
CA ASP A 40 9.88 -3.54 2.14
C ASP A 40 10.28 -2.99 0.75
N PRO A 41 11.59 -2.83 0.46
CA PRO A 41 12.07 -2.31 -0.81
C PRO A 41 11.86 -3.29 -1.99
N LEU A 42 11.47 -4.54 -1.74
CA LEU A 42 11.23 -5.53 -2.79
C LEU A 42 10.22 -5.02 -3.84
N ALA A 43 10.54 -5.26 -5.10
CA ALA A 43 9.67 -4.95 -6.21
C ALA A 43 8.39 -5.80 -6.12
N LYS A 44 7.23 -5.16 -6.27
CA LYS A 44 5.94 -5.81 -6.01
C LYS A 44 5.64 -6.92 -7.04
N SER A 45 6.29 -6.86 -8.21
CA SER A 45 6.28 -7.91 -9.23
C SER A 45 6.86 -9.23 -8.74
N GLU A 46 7.79 -9.22 -7.78
CA GLU A 46 8.39 -10.44 -7.25
C GLU A 46 7.38 -11.28 -6.46
N TYR A 47 6.42 -10.65 -5.78
CA TYR A 47 5.32 -11.37 -5.12
C TYR A 47 4.49 -12.16 -6.14
N GLY A 48 4.18 -11.56 -7.30
CA GLY A 48 3.48 -12.25 -8.39
C GLY A 48 4.33 -13.36 -9.01
N ARG A 49 5.62 -13.09 -9.27
CA ARG A 49 6.56 -14.08 -9.84
C ARG A 49 6.71 -15.31 -8.95
N LEU A 50 6.73 -15.12 -7.62
CA LEU A 50 6.95 -16.18 -6.63
C LEU A 50 5.65 -16.80 -6.11
N GLN A 51 4.47 -16.30 -6.50
CA GLN A 51 3.19 -16.75 -5.95
C GLN A 51 3.00 -18.27 -6.02
N VAL A 52 3.33 -18.90 -7.16
CA VAL A 52 3.18 -20.36 -7.34
C VAL A 52 4.08 -21.14 -6.39
N GLU A 53 5.34 -20.73 -6.24
CA GLU A 53 6.28 -21.40 -5.34
C GLU A 53 5.90 -21.16 -3.87
N ALA A 54 5.37 -19.99 -3.54
CA ALA A 54 4.84 -19.71 -2.21
C ALA A 54 3.66 -20.61 -1.84
N ILE A 55 2.73 -20.87 -2.78
CA ILE A 55 1.59 -21.79 -2.54
C ILE A 55 2.09 -23.22 -2.31
N LYS A 56 2.99 -23.73 -3.17
CA LYS A 56 3.55 -25.09 -3.00
C LYS A 56 4.28 -25.30 -1.68
N LEU A 57 4.81 -24.23 -1.08
CA LEU A 57 5.49 -24.28 0.22
C LEU A 57 4.50 -24.31 1.40
N LEU A 58 3.30 -23.75 1.22
CA LEU A 58 2.26 -23.73 2.23
C LEU A 58 1.49 -25.07 2.32
N ASP A 59 1.39 -25.78 1.20
CA ASP A 59 0.78 -27.13 1.10
C ASP A 59 1.58 -28.19 1.89
#